data_AF-A0A529NXN3-F1
#
_entry.id   AF-A0A529NXN3-F1
#
_cell.length_a   1.000
_cell.length_b   1.000
_cell.length_c   1.000
_cell.angle_alpha   90.00
_cell.angle_beta   90.00
_cell.angle_gamma   90.00
#
_symmetry.space_group_name_H-M   'P 1'
#
loop_
_entity.id
_entity.type
_entity.pdbx_description
1 polymer ?
#
loop_
_entity_poly.entity_id
_entity_poly.type
_entity_poly.pdbx_seq_one_letter_code
_entity_poly.pdbx_strand_id
1 'polypeptide(L)' 'VMRRAVEHMRETHGETIIRETMIEAIRSRVQKVRDAA' A
#
# COMPACT_ATOMS: atom_id res chain seq x y z
N VAL A 1 0.29 2.61 -8.65
CA VAL A 1 -0.11 3.00 -7.29
C VAL A 1 0.35 1.98 -6.25
N MET A 2 0.04 0.68 -6.42
CA MET A 2 0.51 -0.38 -5.48
C MET A 2 2.01 -0.37 -5.21
N ARG A 3 2.86 -0.32 -6.25
CA ARG A 3 4.33 -0.27 -6.10
C ARG A 3 4.77 0.90 -5.20
N ARG A 4 4.30 2.11 -5.49
CA ARG A 4 4.63 3.32 -4.72
C ARG A 4 4.18 3.23 -3.26
N ALA A 5 3.00 2.65 -3.01
CA ALA A 5 2.52 2.47 -1.64
C ALA A 5 3.41 1.50 -0.85
N VAL A 6 3.86 0.42 -1.47
CA VAL A 6 4.80 -0.53 -0.84
C VAL A 6 6.18 0.10 -0.63
N GLU A 7 6.64 0.88 -1.59
CA GLU A 7 7.90 1.62 -1.52
C GLU A 7 7.88 2.64 -0.38
N HIS A 8 6.78 3.38 -0.20
CA HIS A 8 6.57 4.26 0.94
C HIS A 8 6.63 3.52 2.29
N MET A 9 6.04 2.32 2.39
CA MET A 9 6.19 1.50 3.60
C MET A 9 7.65 1.17 3.90
N ARG A 10 8.46 0.88 2.87
CA ARG A 10 9.88 0.57 3.05
C ARG A 10 10.71 1.80 3.39
N GLU A 11 10.55 2.88 2.64
CA GLU A 11 11.41 4.05 2.72
C GLU A 11 11.02 5.00 3.85
N THR A 12 9.73 5.21 4.07
CA THR A 12 9.23 6.17 5.06
C THR A 12 8.94 5.53 6.40
N HIS A 13 8.35 4.32 6.39
CA HIS A 13 7.99 3.62 7.63
C HIS A 13 9.07 2.63 8.09
N GLY A 14 10.12 2.39 7.28
CA GLY A 14 11.19 1.45 7.61
C GLY A 14 10.76 -0.02 7.58
N GLU A 15 9.64 -0.32 6.92
CA GLU A 15 9.03 -1.64 6.93
C GLU A 15 9.85 -2.61 6.06
N THR A 16 10.63 -3.49 6.67
CA THR A 16 11.50 -4.43 5.94
C THR A 16 10.75 -5.65 5.41
N ILE A 17 9.70 -6.08 6.12
CA ILE A 17 8.84 -7.20 5.75
C ILE A 17 7.43 -6.69 5.48
N ILE A 18 6.96 -6.89 4.25
CA ILE A 18 5.58 -6.57 3.87
C ILE A 18 4.77 -7.86 3.93
N ARG A 19 3.84 -7.93 4.87
CA ARG A 19 2.94 -9.07 5.05
C ARG A 19 1.80 -8.99 4.04
N GLU A 20 1.21 -10.13 3.71
CA GLU A 20 0.09 -10.22 2.77
C GLU A 20 -1.10 -9.34 3.19
N THR A 21 -1.43 -9.33 4.49
CA THR A 21 -2.50 -8.48 5.05
C THR A 21 -2.26 -6.99 4.80
N MET A 22 -1.00 -6.53 4.73
CA MET A 22 -0.70 -5.15 4.38
C MET A 22 -0.98 -4.88 2.90
N ILE A 23 -0.66 -5.82 2.02
CA ILE A 23 -0.95 -5.73 0.58
C ILE A 23 -2.46 -5.65 0.35
N GLU A 24 -3.25 -6.44 1.08
CA GLU A 24 -4.72 -6.38 1.03
C GLU A 24 -5.25 -5.02 1.49
N ALA A 25 -4.73 -4.49 2.60
CA ALA A 25 -5.10 -3.17 3.10
C ALA A 25 -4.76 -2.05 2.10
N ILE A 26 -3.56 -2.09 1.50
CA ILE A 26 -3.15 -1.15 0.46
C ILE A 26 -4.07 -1.26 -0.76
N ARG A 27 -4.38 -2.48 -1.22
CA ARG A 27 -5.28 -2.72 -2.36
C ARG A 27 -6.66 -2.12 -2.12
N SER A 28 -7.25 -2.40 -0.95
CA SER A 28 -8.56 -1.85 -0.57
C SER A 28 -8.57 -0.33 -0.59
N ARG A 29 -7.53 0.31 -0.04
CA ARG A 29 -7.40 1.78 -0.03
C ARG A 29 -7.23 2.36 -1.43
N VAL A 30 -6.43 1.72 -2.29
CA VAL A 30 -6.22 2.17 -3.67
C VAL A 30 -7.49 2.06 -4.51
N GLN A 31 -8.29 1.01 -4.34
CA GLN A 31 -9.58 0.87 -5.02
C GLN A 31 -10.54 1.99 -4.59
N LYS A 32 -10.68 2.24 -3.28
CA LYS A 32 -11.52 3.33 -2.76
C LYS A 32 -11.15 4.70 -3.36
N VAL A 33 -9.87 4.99 -3.51
CA VAL A 33 -9.41 6.26 -4.11
C VAL A 33 -9.72 6.33 -5.60
N ARG A 34 -9.69 5.20 -6.32
CA ARG A 34 -10.04 5.15 -7.76
C ARG A 34 -11.53 5.36 -7.99
N ASP A 35 -12.37 4.77 -7.14
CA ASP A 35 -13.83 4.85 -7.29
C ASP A 35 -14.37 6.24 -6.90
N ALA A 36 -13.58 7.02 -6.14
CA ALA A 36 -13.93 8.36 -5.69
C ALA A 36 -13.43 9.49 -6.63
N ALA A 37 -12.77 9.15 -7.74
CA ALA A 37 -12.16 10.09 -8.69
C ALA A 37 -12.86 10.04 -10.05
#